data_AF-A0A0N1H3H6-F1
#
_entry.id   AF-A0A0N1H3H6-F1
#
_cell.length_a   1.000
_cell.length_b   1.000
_cell.length_c   1.000
_cell.angle_alpha   90.00
_cell.angle_beta   90.00
_cell.angle_gamma   90.00
#
_symmetry.space_group_name_H-M   'P 1'
#
loop_
_entity.id
_entity.type
_entity.pdbx_description
1 polymer ?
#
loop_
_entity_poly.entity_id
_entity_poly.type
_entity_poly.pdbx_seq_one_letter_code
_entity_poly.pdbx_strand_id
1 'polypeptide(L)'
;MAEPDGKSDLPHNVLLTKDWVCLIPRQHSRIDHSMITNAMGMVGVFWITHPSQIEDYTNIWGPLDEHMATIGYPSSHLALKAPPPMHPVA
;
A
#
# COMPACT_ATOMS: atom_id res chain seq x y z
N MET A 1 18.07 -16.95 -24.30
CA MET A 1 19.18 -16.94 -23.34
C MET A 1 18.78 -15.94 -22.28
N ALA A 2 18.31 -16.40 -21.12
CA ALA A 2 17.83 -15.56 -20.03
C ALA A 2 18.88 -15.57 -18.92
N GLU A 3 19.22 -14.39 -18.40
CA GLU A 3 20.22 -14.19 -17.35
C GLU A 3 19.81 -14.90 -16.02
N PRO A 4 20.76 -15.46 -15.26
CA PRO A 4 20.50 -16.16 -14.01
C PRO A 4 20.73 -15.25 -12.80
N ASP A 5 19.71 -14.51 -12.36
CA ASP A 5 19.60 -14.11 -10.95
C ASP A 5 18.11 -14.01 -10.60
N GLY A 6 17.62 -15.00 -9.85
CA GLY A 6 16.20 -15.22 -9.54
C GLY A 6 15.62 -14.21 -8.55
N LYS A 7 15.87 -12.91 -8.74
CA LYS A 7 15.16 -11.86 -8.03
C LYS A 7 13.85 -11.61 -8.74
N SER A 8 12.75 -12.12 -8.18
CA SER A 8 11.43 -11.59 -8.52
C SER A 8 11.43 -10.12 -8.09
N ASP A 9 11.23 -9.19 -9.01
CA ASP A 9 10.89 -7.82 -8.66
C ASP A 9 9.63 -7.85 -7.80
N LEU A 10 9.79 -7.69 -6.48
CA LEU A 10 8.68 -7.62 -5.54
C LEU A 10 8.10 -6.21 -5.65
N PRO A 11 6.92 -6.00 -6.25
CA PRO A 11 6.38 -4.67 -6.42
C PRO A 11 6.11 -4.05 -5.05
N HIS A 12 6.53 -2.81 -4.86
CA HIS A 12 6.42 -2.11 -3.59
C HIS A 12 6.27 -0.60 -3.79
N ASN A 13 5.64 0.06 -2.83
CA ASN A 13 5.70 1.50 -2.68
C ASN A 13 6.73 1.86 -1.60
N VAL A 14 7.37 3.01 -1.74
CA VAL A 14 8.21 3.62 -0.70
C VAL A 14 7.59 4.95 -0.30
N LEU A 15 7.42 5.15 1.00
CA LEU A 15 7.10 6.45 1.59
C LEU A 15 8.31 6.92 2.38
N LEU A 16 8.75 8.13 2.08
CA LEU A 16 9.87 8.79 2.75
C LEU A 16 9.35 10.07 3.36
N THR A 17 9.52 10.22 4.67
CA THR A 17 9.34 11.49 5.38
C THR A 17 10.66 11.92 5.99
N LYS A 18 10.66 13.05 6.70
CA LYS A 18 11.84 13.53 7.41
C LYS A 18 12.32 12.54 8.49
N ASP A 19 11.37 11.85 9.14
CA ASP A 19 11.64 11.10 10.37
C ASP A 19 11.60 9.58 10.15
N TRP A 20 11.03 9.10 9.05
CA TRP A 20 10.89 7.66 8.79
C TRP A 20 10.81 7.30 7.30
N VAL A 21 11.14 6.03 7.04
CA VAL A 21 10.96 5.34 5.75
C VAL A 21 9.99 4.18 5.96
N CYS A 22 9.01 4.04 5.07
CA CYS A 22 8.08 2.91 5.06
C CYS A 22 8.09 2.25 3.69
N LEU A 23 8.21 0.92 3.67
CA LEU A 23 8.11 0.10 2.47
C LEU A 23 6.82 -0.70 2.54
N ILE A 24 5.97 -0.55 1.53
CA ILE A 24 4.65 -1.19 1.47
C ILE A 24 4.66 -2.16 0.29
N PRO A 25 4.69 -3.48 0.54
CA PRO A 25 4.57 -4.48 -0.51
C PRO A 25 3.23 -4.37 -1.23
N ARG A 26 3.25 -4.66 -2.53
CA ARG A 26 2.09 -4.57 -3.42
C ARG A 26 1.85 -5.90 -4.09
N GLN A 27 0.59 -6.16 -4.42
CA GLN A 27 0.20 -7.26 -5.30
C GLN A 27 -0.36 -6.73 -6.61
N HIS A 28 -1.20 -5.70 -6.54
CA HIS A 28 -1.85 -5.10 -7.70
C HIS A 28 -1.77 -3.58 -7.65
N SER A 29 -1.68 -2.95 -8.83
CA SER A 29 -1.77 -1.49 -8.97
C SER A 29 -3.21 -0.96 -8.90
N ARG A 30 -4.20 -1.86 -9.03
CA ARG A 30 -5.64 -1.57 -9.15
C ARG A 30 -6.49 -2.69 -8.52
N ILE A 31 -7.67 -2.34 -8.02
CA ILE A 31 -8.68 -3.29 -7.48
C ILE A 31 -9.80 -3.57 -8.49
N ASP A 32 -9.99 -2.66 -9.44
CA ASP A 32 -10.81 -2.81 -10.63
C ASP A 32 -10.34 -1.82 -11.72
N HIS A 33 -11.05 -1.74 -12.85
CA HIS A 33 -10.70 -0.81 -13.94
C HIS A 33 -10.76 0.68 -13.55
N SER A 34 -11.35 1.04 -12.41
CA SER A 34 -11.63 2.42 -12.01
C SER A 34 -10.59 3.00 -11.06
N MET A 35 -10.04 2.20 -10.13
CA MET A 35 -9.27 2.73 -9.01
C MET A 35 -7.79 2.38 -9.07
N ILE A 36 -6.93 3.40 -9.27
CA ILE A 36 -5.47 3.26 -9.21
C ILE A 36 -4.98 3.65 -7.83
N THR A 37 -4.19 2.78 -7.21
CA THR A 37 -3.56 3.07 -5.92
C THR A 37 -2.04 3.15 -6.04
N ASN A 38 -1.46 4.29 -5.64
CA ASN A 38 -0.02 4.51 -5.52
C ASN A 38 0.41 4.51 -4.03
N ALA A 39 1.62 4.98 -3.72
CA ALA A 39 2.12 5.07 -2.35
C ALA A 39 1.18 5.82 -1.39
N MET A 40 0.58 6.93 -1.86
CA MET A 40 -0.33 7.76 -1.05
C MET A 40 -1.66 7.06 -0.78
N GLY A 41 -2.20 6.34 -1.78
CA GLY A 41 -3.45 5.60 -1.57
C GLY A 41 -3.30 4.43 -0.59
N MET A 42 -2.10 3.86 -0.44
CA MET A 42 -1.84 2.84 0.59
C MET A 42 -1.85 3.40 2.02
N VAL A 43 -1.86 4.73 2.21
CA VAL A 43 -1.94 5.40 3.51
C VAL A 43 -3.17 6.29 3.65
N GLY A 44 -4.22 6.03 2.85
CA GLY A 44 -5.50 6.70 3.01
C GLY A 44 -5.65 8.02 2.22
N VAL A 45 -4.70 8.38 1.35
CA VAL A 45 -4.75 9.64 0.59
C VAL A 45 -5.01 9.38 -0.89
N PHE A 46 -6.12 9.91 -1.39
CA PHE A 46 -6.60 9.62 -2.73
C PHE A 46 -6.72 10.87 -3.57
N TRP A 47 -6.36 10.73 -4.84
CA TRP A 47 -6.51 11.79 -5.82
C TRP A 47 -7.88 11.68 -6.47
N ILE A 48 -8.76 12.61 -6.14
CA ILE A 48 -10.12 12.70 -6.71
C ILE A 48 -10.12 13.83 -7.74
N THR A 49 -10.36 13.49 -9.01
CA THR A 49 -10.45 14.47 -10.11
C THR A 49 -11.87 14.91 -10.40
N HIS A 50 -12.85 14.07 -10.08
CA HIS A 50 -14.25 14.31 -10.36
C HIS A 50 -15.10 13.94 -9.13
N PRO A 51 -16.10 14.77 -8.76
CA PRO A 51 -16.96 14.49 -7.60
C PRO A 51 -17.68 13.14 -7.67
N SER A 52 -18.02 12.65 -8.87
CA SER A 52 -18.63 11.33 -9.04
C SER A 52 -17.74 10.18 -8.54
N GLN A 53 -16.42 10.38 -8.53
CA GLN A 53 -15.49 9.39 -7.98
C GLN A 53 -15.61 9.30 -6.45
N ILE A 54 -16.09 10.34 -5.76
CA ILE A 54 -16.25 10.28 -4.29
C ILE A 54 -17.21 9.15 -3.91
N GLU A 55 -18.32 9.00 -4.63
CA GLU A 55 -19.25 7.88 -4.38
C GLU A 55 -18.60 6.54 -4.70
N ASP A 56 -17.84 6.42 -5.79
CA ASP A 56 -17.07 5.22 -6.10
C ASP A 56 -16.09 4.88 -4.97
N TYR A 57 -15.27 5.85 -4.53
CA TYR A 57 -14.34 5.66 -3.40
C TYR A 57 -15.07 5.37 -2.08
N THR A 58 -16.24 5.94 -1.83
CA THR A 58 -16.98 5.70 -0.58
C THR A 58 -17.70 4.35 -0.59
N ASN A 59 -18.17 3.88 -1.75
CA ASN A 59 -18.92 2.64 -1.92
C ASN A 59 -18.02 1.42 -2.18
N ILE A 60 -16.92 1.59 -2.93
CA ILE A 60 -15.99 0.50 -3.31
C ILE A 60 -15.15 0.04 -2.13
N TRP A 61 -14.89 0.92 -1.16
CA TRP A 61 -13.90 0.61 -0.13
C TRP A 61 -14.31 -0.49 0.83
N GLY A 62 -15.61 -0.82 0.90
CA GLY A 62 -16.10 -1.85 1.82
C GLY A 62 -15.46 -1.69 3.21
N PRO A 63 -15.16 -2.80 3.90
CA PRO A 63 -14.18 -2.79 4.99
C PRO A 63 -12.77 -2.49 4.42
N LEU A 64 -12.12 -1.44 4.94
CA LEU A 64 -10.75 -1.01 4.57
C LEU A 64 -9.73 -2.17 4.54
N ASP A 65 -9.91 -3.16 5.41
CA ASP A 65 -9.02 -4.32 5.50
C ASP A 65 -9.09 -5.23 4.25
N GLU A 66 -10.28 -5.42 3.67
CA GLU A 66 -10.47 -6.20 2.44
C GLU A 66 -9.87 -5.47 1.24
N HIS A 67 -10.06 -4.15 1.22
CA HIS A 67 -9.48 -3.27 0.21
C HIS A 67 -7.95 -3.36 0.23
N MET A 68 -7.33 -3.13 1.40
CA MET A 68 -5.88 -3.14 1.56
C MET A 68 -5.27 -4.53 1.36
N ALA A 69 -5.99 -5.60 1.69
CA ALA A 69 -5.56 -6.96 1.39
C ALA A 69 -5.47 -7.24 -0.13
N THR A 70 -6.32 -6.60 -0.94
CA THR A 70 -6.38 -6.83 -2.39
C THR A 70 -5.22 -6.15 -3.15
N ILE A 71 -4.79 -4.95 -2.71
CA ILE A 71 -3.70 -4.18 -3.35
C ILE A 71 -2.33 -4.38 -2.71
N GLY A 72 -2.31 -4.86 -1.48
CA GLY A 72 -1.14 -4.91 -0.63
C GLY A 72 -0.82 -6.32 -0.15
N TYR A 73 -1.17 -6.61 1.10
CA TYR A 73 -0.53 -7.65 1.92
C TYR A 73 -1.52 -8.76 2.31
N PRO A 74 -1.12 -10.04 2.35
CA PRO A 74 -1.99 -11.13 2.80
C PRO A 74 -2.43 -10.93 4.27
N SER A 75 -3.68 -11.27 4.55
CA SER A 75 -4.41 -11.02 5.81
C SER A 75 -3.74 -11.57 7.09
N SER A 76 -2.66 -12.35 6.98
CA SER A 76 -2.00 -13.04 8.09
C SER A 76 -1.01 -12.20 8.92
N HIS A 77 -0.64 -10.99 8.47
CA HIS A 77 0.41 -10.18 9.13
C HIS A 77 -0.04 -8.81 9.67
N LEU A 78 -1.35 -8.50 9.66
CA LEU A 78 -1.90 -7.26 10.24
C LEU A 78 -1.74 -7.14 11.77
N ALA A 79 -1.14 -8.15 12.43
CA ALA A 79 -0.57 -7.98 13.75
C ALA A 79 0.67 -7.06 13.64
N LEU A 80 0.44 -5.75 13.60
CA LEU A 80 1.46 -4.74 13.88
C LEU A 80 2.12 -5.08 15.22
N LYS A 81 3.24 -5.81 15.18
CA LYS A 81 4.13 -5.87 16.34
C LYS A 81 4.55 -4.42 16.60
N ALA A 82 4.31 -3.97 17.84
CA ALA A 82 4.67 -2.63 18.27
C ALA A 82 6.08 -2.26 17.75
N PRO A 83 6.29 -1.01 17.31
CA PRO A 83 7.60 -0.58 16.87
C PRO A 83 8.63 -0.92 17.96
N PRO A 84 9.79 -1.49 17.59
CA PRO A 84 10.84 -1.77 18.56
C PRO A 84 11.17 -0.48 19.31
N PRO A 85 11.44 -0.55 20.64
CA PRO A 85 11.73 0.63 21.43
C PRO A 85 12.89 1.39 20.80
N MET A 86 12.72 2.70 20.59
CA MET A 86 13.77 3.53 20.01
C MET A 86 15.01 3.47 20.91
N HIS A 87 16.14 3.07 20.33
CA HIS A 87 17.42 3.18 21.00
C HIS A 87 17.75 4.68 21.19
N PRO A 88 18.21 5.10 22.37
CA PRO A 88 18.60 6.49 22.59
C PRO A 88 19.72 6.85 21.61
N VAL A 89 19.52 7.95 20.89
CA VAL A 89 20.58 8.58 20.09
C VAL A 89 21.55 9.19 21.10
N ALA A 90 22.80 8.71 21.08
CA ALA A 90 23.90 9.20 21.91
C ALA A 90 24.36 10.61 21.48
#